data_AF-A0A251X894-F1
#
_entry.id   AF-A0A251X894-F1
#
_cell.length_a   1.000
_cell.length_b   1.000
_cell.length_c   1.000
_cell.angle_alpha   90.00
_cell.angle_beta   90.00
_cell.angle_gamma   90.00
#
_symmetry.space_group_name_H-M   'P 1'
#
loop_
_entity.id
_entity.type
_entity.pdbx_description
1 polymer ?
#
loop_
_entity_poly.entity_id
_entity_poly.type
_entity_poly.pdbx_seq_one_letter_code
_entity_poly.pdbx_strand_id
1 'polypeptide(L)'
;MSSQEQIWNDQRAVADIKQGGEAGLKYLYDCYGAKLVAYYCRRYPQLNQSDAEDILQDCFLRFYKSIDHYQPEKSKVYTYLATIYQNCCIDFLKNKSIYSSLDGLEEESFDVSFEELYQLHQIWQQFTAKHQKCADALTLQLDGKYIEEIANALGRSQTATTTFLSECRKKLKSLWQLI
;
A
#
# COMPACT_ATOMS: atom_id res chain seq x y z
N MET A 1 -3.67 17.31 41.92
CA MET A 1 -4.88 16.71 41.30
C MET A 1 -4.40 15.62 40.38
N SER A 2 -4.65 14.36 40.74
CA SER A 2 -4.07 13.19 40.08
C SER A 2 -4.66 13.02 38.69
N SER A 3 -3.87 13.33 37.65
CA SER A 3 -4.16 12.94 36.28
C SER A 3 -4.10 11.42 36.22
N GLN A 4 -5.26 10.76 36.24
CA GLN A 4 -5.31 9.32 36.00
C GLN A 4 -4.69 9.05 34.62
N GLU A 5 -3.63 8.23 34.56
CA GLU A 5 -3.11 7.71 33.29
C GLU A 5 -4.22 6.91 32.62
N GLN A 6 -4.87 7.56 31.66
CA GLN A 6 -5.97 6.96 30.94
C GLN A 6 -5.40 5.91 29.99
N ILE A 7 -5.68 4.64 30.25
CA ILE A 7 -5.19 3.53 29.43
C ILE A 7 -5.83 3.63 28.03
N TRP A 8 -4.99 3.90 27.03
CA TRP A 8 -5.39 4.02 25.63
C TRP A 8 -5.27 2.69 24.88
N ASN A 9 -6.18 2.51 23.91
CA ASN A 9 -6.13 1.45 22.91
C ASN A 9 -6.87 1.93 21.64
N ASP A 10 -6.76 1.16 20.56
CA ASP A 10 -7.38 1.47 19.26
C ASP A 10 -8.89 1.75 19.35
N GLN A 11 -9.64 0.93 20.10
CA GLN A 11 -11.10 1.09 20.21
C GLN A 11 -11.47 2.38 20.92
N ARG A 12 -10.77 2.69 22.01
CA ARG A 12 -10.98 3.92 22.79
C ARG A 12 -10.57 5.16 22.01
N ALA A 13 -9.46 5.08 21.27
CA ALA A 13 -9.03 6.14 20.38
C ALA A 13 -10.06 6.44 19.30
N VAL A 14 -10.60 5.41 18.63
CA VAL A 14 -11.69 5.59 17.65
C VAL A 14 -12.93 6.21 18.29
N ALA A 15 -13.32 5.76 19.49
CA ALA A 15 -14.49 6.30 20.19
C ALA A 15 -14.32 7.78 20.56
N ASP A 16 -13.12 8.18 21.01
CA ASP A 16 -12.77 9.58 21.29
C ASP A 16 -12.86 10.43 20.01
N ILE A 17 -12.27 9.96 18.91
CA ILE A 17 -12.24 10.68 17.64
C ILE A 17 -13.65 10.86 17.07
N LYS A 18 -14.53 9.85 17.17
CA LYS A 18 -15.94 9.96 16.76
C LYS A 18 -16.73 11.01 17.56
N GLN A 19 -16.24 11.38 18.74
CA GLN A 19 -16.83 12.44 19.58
C GLN A 19 -16.15 13.80 19.35
N GLY A 20 -15.25 13.91 18.37
CA GLY A 20 -14.46 15.11 18.11
C GLY A 20 -13.25 15.28 19.03
N GLY A 21 -12.86 14.23 19.76
CA GLY A 21 -11.69 14.25 20.63
C GLY A 21 -10.37 14.15 19.85
N GLU A 22 -9.39 14.96 20.27
CA GLU A 22 -8.05 14.99 19.65
C GLU A 22 -7.07 13.99 20.29
N ALA A 23 -7.36 13.53 21.51
CA ALA A 23 -6.45 12.69 22.28
C ALA A 23 -6.30 11.30 21.66
N GLY A 24 -7.38 10.72 21.15
CA GLY A 24 -7.37 9.48 20.39
C GLY A 24 -6.58 9.60 19.10
N LEU A 25 -6.69 10.73 18.40
CA LEU A 25 -5.94 10.99 17.16
C LEU A 25 -4.43 11.02 17.44
N LYS A 26 -4.04 11.73 18.49
CA LYS A 26 -2.64 11.80 18.96
C LYS A 26 -2.10 10.41 19.33
N TYR A 27 -2.87 9.63 20.09
CA TYR A 27 -2.48 8.26 20.44
C TYR A 27 -2.20 7.41 19.19
N LEU A 28 -3.10 7.44 18.19
CA LEU A 28 -2.91 6.67 16.96
C LEU A 28 -1.71 7.17 16.14
N TYR A 29 -1.47 8.48 16.14
CA TYR A 29 -0.29 9.08 15.51
C TYR A 29 0.99 8.56 16.14
N ASP A 30 1.10 8.59 17.46
CA ASP A 30 2.28 8.13 18.19
C ASP A 30 2.50 6.60 18.00
N CYS A 31 1.43 5.81 17.92
CA CYS A 31 1.52 4.36 17.73
C CYS A 31 1.90 3.92 16.29
N TYR A 32 1.41 4.64 15.28
CA TYR A 32 1.42 4.18 13.89
C TYR A 32 2.16 5.08 12.92
N GLY A 33 2.33 6.38 13.21
CA GLY A 33 2.91 7.35 12.29
C GLY A 33 4.28 6.97 11.77
N ALA A 34 5.23 6.71 12.69
CA ALA A 34 6.59 6.33 12.33
C ALA A 34 6.65 5.00 11.54
N LYS A 35 5.75 4.06 11.84
CA LYS A 35 5.68 2.76 11.14
C LYS A 35 5.17 2.92 9.71
N LEU A 36 4.15 3.74 9.51
CA LEU A 36 3.59 4.04 8.20
C LEU A 36 4.63 4.75 7.32
N VAL A 37 5.25 5.80 7.83
CA VAL A 37 6.30 6.54 7.11
C VAL A 37 7.45 5.61 6.72
N ALA A 38 8.01 4.86 7.68
CA ALA A 38 9.13 3.95 7.40
C ALA A 38 8.78 2.86 6.37
N TYR A 39 7.58 2.30 6.42
CA TYR A 39 7.13 1.29 5.47
C TYR A 39 6.97 1.86 4.06
N TYR A 40 6.33 3.02 3.92
CA TYR A 40 5.99 3.57 2.61
C TYR A 40 7.12 4.36 1.96
N CYS A 41 8.07 4.93 2.71
CA CYS A 41 9.33 5.43 2.13
C CYS A 41 10.15 4.29 1.49
N ARG A 42 10.09 3.07 2.05
CA ARG A 42 10.73 1.89 1.44
C ARG A 42 9.98 1.41 0.20
N ARG A 43 8.64 1.46 0.24
CA ARG A 43 7.79 1.03 -0.88
C ARG A 43 7.79 2.01 -2.05
N TYR A 44 7.92 3.31 -1.77
CA TYR A 44 7.94 4.40 -2.75
C TYR A 44 9.24 5.20 -2.62
N PRO A 45 10.35 4.76 -3.26
CA PRO A 45 11.65 5.42 -3.15
C PRO A 45 11.67 6.88 -3.64
N GLN A 46 10.63 7.32 -4.35
CA GLN A 46 10.46 8.69 -4.83
C GLN A 46 9.94 9.64 -3.74
N LEU A 47 9.47 9.09 -2.61
CA LEU A 47 9.10 9.84 -1.42
C LEU A 47 10.33 9.98 -0.53
N ASN A 48 10.78 11.21 -0.32
CA ASN A 48 11.73 11.49 0.73
C ASN A 48 11.00 11.48 2.10
N GLN A 49 11.77 11.54 3.19
CA GLN A 49 11.22 11.53 4.55
C GLN A 49 10.26 12.70 4.82
N SER A 50 10.57 13.89 4.32
CA SER A 50 9.74 15.09 4.49
C SER A 50 8.40 14.95 3.78
N ASP A 51 8.42 14.49 2.51
CA ASP A 51 7.22 14.23 1.73
C ASP A 51 6.30 13.24 2.47
N ALA A 52 6.88 12.18 3.05
CA ALA A 52 6.13 11.18 3.78
C ALA A 52 5.51 11.72 5.09
N GLU A 53 6.21 12.61 5.79
CA GLU A 53 5.67 13.27 6.99
C GLU A 53 4.52 14.23 6.65
N ASP A 54 4.59 14.94 5.52
CA ASP A 54 3.50 15.79 5.04
C ASP A 54 2.28 14.95 4.60
N ILE A 55 2.52 13.84 3.89
CA ILE A 55 1.47 12.87 3.52
C ILE A 55 0.82 12.27 4.78
N LEU A 56 1.60 12.03 5.83
CA LEU A 56 1.07 11.51 7.10
C LEU A 56 0.06 12.48 7.72
N GLN A 57 0.33 13.78 7.68
CA GLN A 57 -0.60 14.78 8.17
C GLN A 57 -1.91 14.76 7.38
N ASP A 58 -1.86 14.71 6.05
CA ASP A 58 -3.08 14.62 5.22
C ASP A 58 -3.83 13.29 5.47
N CYS A 59 -3.11 12.19 5.64
CA CYS A 59 -3.71 10.90 5.99
C CYS A 59 -4.52 10.97 7.29
N PHE A 60 -3.97 11.58 8.35
CA PHE A 60 -4.69 11.71 9.63
C PHE A 60 -5.88 12.66 9.54
N LEU A 61 -5.82 13.70 8.71
CA LEU A 61 -6.97 14.56 8.42
C LEU A 61 -8.08 13.80 7.67
N ARG A 62 -7.72 12.99 6.67
CA ARG A 62 -8.69 12.16 5.93
C ARG A 62 -9.28 11.07 6.83
N PHE A 63 -8.47 10.45 7.66
CA PHE A 63 -8.92 9.47 8.65
C PHE A 63 -9.89 10.09 9.65
N TYR A 64 -9.61 11.29 10.16
CA TYR A 64 -10.54 12.02 11.03
C TYR A 64 -11.88 12.27 10.34
N LYS A 65 -11.87 12.71 9.08
CA LYS A 65 -13.09 12.95 8.28
C LYS A 65 -13.86 11.68 7.93
N SER A 66 -13.18 10.54 7.82
CA SER A 66 -13.80 9.27 7.43
C SER A 66 -14.16 8.37 8.62
N ILE A 67 -13.79 8.75 9.84
CA ILE A 67 -13.87 7.90 11.03
C ILE A 67 -15.28 7.40 11.31
N ASP A 68 -16.32 8.18 11.01
CA ASP A 68 -17.72 7.80 11.22
C ASP A 68 -18.10 6.55 10.42
N HIS A 69 -17.47 6.35 9.26
CA HIS A 69 -17.67 5.21 8.38
C HIS A 69 -16.80 4.00 8.75
N TYR A 70 -15.86 4.14 9.68
CA TYR A 70 -15.01 3.04 10.11
C TYR A 70 -15.82 1.98 10.87
N GLN A 71 -15.64 0.74 10.43
CA GLN A 71 -16.31 -0.46 10.91
C GLN A 71 -15.27 -1.46 11.44
N PRO A 72 -15.13 -1.63 12.77
CA PRO A 72 -14.09 -2.47 13.38
C PRO A 72 -14.23 -3.95 13.04
N GLU A 73 -15.42 -4.41 12.65
CA GLU A 73 -15.69 -5.77 12.19
C GLU A 73 -15.12 -6.06 10.78
N LYS A 74 -14.90 -5.02 9.96
CA LYS A 74 -14.39 -5.17 8.58
C LYS A 74 -12.88 -5.01 8.49
N SER A 75 -12.27 -4.22 9.36
CA SER A 75 -10.83 -3.94 9.31
C SER A 75 -10.30 -3.48 10.67
N LYS A 76 -9.04 -3.79 10.97
CA LYS A 76 -8.33 -3.20 12.12
C LYS A 76 -8.00 -1.73 11.84
N VAL A 77 -7.87 -0.91 12.89
CA VAL A 77 -7.56 0.53 12.77
C VAL A 77 -6.29 0.76 11.97
N TYR A 78 -5.22 0.03 12.28
CA TYR A 78 -3.97 0.11 11.53
C TYR A 78 -4.16 -0.16 10.03
N THR A 79 -4.94 -1.19 9.68
CA THR A 79 -5.19 -1.56 8.27
C THR A 79 -5.97 -0.46 7.55
N TYR A 80 -7.01 0.09 8.20
CA TYR A 80 -7.80 1.18 7.63
C TYR A 80 -6.96 2.45 7.43
N LEU A 81 -6.15 2.81 8.43
CA LEU A 81 -5.23 3.94 8.36
C LEU A 81 -4.16 3.74 7.27
N ALA A 82 -3.62 2.52 7.14
CA ALA A 82 -2.64 2.19 6.11
C ALA A 82 -3.21 2.29 4.69
N THR A 83 -4.49 1.94 4.48
CA THR A 83 -5.18 2.12 3.20
C THR A 83 -5.32 3.60 2.86
N ILE A 84 -5.72 4.44 3.82
CA ILE A 84 -5.82 5.89 3.61
C ILE A 84 -4.45 6.47 3.29
N TYR A 85 -3.42 6.09 4.06
CA TYR A 85 -2.06 6.55 3.86
C TYR A 85 -1.52 6.16 2.47
N GLN A 86 -1.78 4.93 2.04
CA GLN A 86 -1.42 4.47 0.70
C GLN A 86 -2.06 5.34 -0.38
N ASN A 87 -3.35 5.64 -0.25
CA ASN A 87 -4.06 6.51 -1.19
C ASN A 87 -3.46 7.92 -1.19
N CYS A 88 -3.11 8.46 -0.02
CA CYS A 88 -2.44 9.76 0.07
C CYS A 88 -1.04 9.74 -0.59
N CYS A 89 -0.26 8.67 -0.41
CA CYS A 89 1.01 8.51 -1.11
C CYS A 89 0.81 8.45 -2.63
N ILE A 90 -0.19 7.70 -3.09
CA ILE A 90 -0.50 7.61 -4.52
C ILE A 90 -0.92 8.97 -5.06
N ASP A 91 -1.80 9.68 -4.37
CA ASP A 91 -2.25 11.04 -4.75
C ASP A 91 -1.08 12.02 -4.78
N PHE A 92 -0.20 11.98 -3.78
CA PHE A 92 1.00 12.82 -3.75
C PHE A 92 1.95 12.48 -4.90
N LEU A 93 2.20 11.20 -5.18
CA LEU A 93 3.05 10.78 -6.28
C LEU A 93 2.42 11.12 -7.64
N LYS A 94 1.10 11.01 -7.78
CA LYS A 94 0.37 11.51 -8.94
C LYS A 94 0.58 13.01 -9.09
N ASN A 95 0.40 13.79 -8.04
CA ASN A 95 0.59 15.24 -8.08
C ASN A 95 2.05 15.64 -8.36
N LYS A 96 3.02 14.98 -7.73
CA LYS A 96 4.46 15.20 -7.96
C LYS A 96 4.85 14.80 -9.38
N SER A 97 4.27 13.71 -9.89
CA SER A 97 4.37 13.34 -11.30
C SER A 97 3.74 14.42 -12.16
N ILE A 98 2.53 14.89 -11.89
CA ILE A 98 1.83 15.95 -12.63
C ILE A 98 2.64 17.24 -12.64
N TYR A 99 3.28 17.65 -11.54
CA TYR A 99 4.19 18.79 -11.53
C TYR A 99 5.45 18.54 -12.37
N SER A 100 5.97 17.32 -12.39
CA SER A 100 7.08 16.94 -13.30
C SER A 100 6.63 16.77 -14.76
N SER A 101 5.35 16.46 -14.98
CA SER A 101 4.69 16.22 -16.27
C SER A 101 3.99 17.48 -16.79
N LEU A 102 3.95 18.58 -16.03
CA LEU A 102 3.57 19.89 -16.55
C LEU A 102 4.59 20.39 -17.59
N ASP A 103 5.80 19.83 -17.59
CA ASP A 103 6.81 19.93 -18.65
C ASP A 103 6.57 18.94 -19.83
N GLY A 104 5.57 18.07 -19.77
CA GLY A 104 5.30 17.04 -20.78
C GLY A 104 3.97 16.31 -20.58
N LEU A 105 2.95 16.77 -21.30
CA LEU A 105 1.52 16.39 -21.26
C LEU A 105 1.19 14.88 -21.36
N GLU A 106 -0.02 14.59 -20.83
CA GLU A 106 -0.98 13.46 -21.04
C GLU A 106 -1.13 12.44 -19.89
N GLU A 107 -2.24 12.58 -19.15
CA GLU A 107 -2.70 11.70 -18.07
C GLU A 107 -3.38 10.43 -18.62
N GLU A 108 -2.90 9.26 -18.23
CA GLU A 108 -3.71 8.05 -18.19
C GLU A 108 -4.23 7.84 -16.76
N SER A 109 -5.50 8.17 -16.53
CA SER A 109 -6.25 7.73 -15.36
C SER A 109 -6.59 6.24 -15.51
N PHE A 110 -6.09 5.39 -14.64
CA PHE A 110 -6.52 3.98 -14.58
C PHE A 110 -7.78 3.87 -13.71
N ASP A 111 -8.95 4.07 -14.32
CA ASP A 111 -10.24 3.71 -13.75
C ASP A 111 -10.46 2.20 -13.96
N VAL A 112 -10.12 1.39 -12.95
CA VAL A 112 -10.32 -0.07 -13.02
C VAL A 112 -11.67 -0.41 -12.44
N SER A 113 -12.58 -0.88 -13.30
CA SER A 113 -13.91 -1.36 -12.93
C SER A 113 -13.87 -2.64 -12.08
N PHE A 114 -14.96 -2.91 -11.36
CA PHE A 114 -15.11 -4.16 -10.58
C PHE A 114 -14.99 -5.41 -11.47
N GLU A 115 -15.46 -5.32 -12.72
CA GLU A 115 -15.39 -6.40 -13.70
C GLU A 115 -13.94 -6.70 -14.08
N GLU A 116 -13.12 -5.67 -14.30
CA GLU A 116 -11.69 -5.81 -14.60
C GLU A 116 -10.91 -6.36 -13.41
N LEU A 117 -11.24 -5.95 -12.18
CA LEU A 117 -10.65 -6.53 -10.96
C LEU A 117 -10.96 -8.03 -10.83
N TYR A 118 -12.21 -8.42 -11.14
CA TYR A 118 -12.63 -9.81 -11.10
C TYR A 118 -11.92 -10.66 -12.16
N GLN A 119 -11.80 -10.15 -13.39
CA GLN A 119 -11.04 -10.80 -14.47
C GLN A 119 -9.56 -10.95 -14.10
N LEU A 120 -8.92 -9.90 -13.58
CA LEU A 120 -7.54 -9.96 -13.11
C LEU A 120 -7.35 -11.02 -12.03
N HIS A 121 -8.29 -11.13 -11.08
CA HIS A 121 -8.28 -12.15 -10.05
C HIS A 121 -8.36 -13.57 -10.64
N GLN A 122 -9.25 -13.81 -11.61
CA GLN A 122 -9.38 -15.11 -12.26
C GLN A 122 -8.13 -15.50 -13.05
N ILE A 123 -7.55 -14.57 -13.80
CA ILE A 123 -6.31 -14.80 -14.56
C ILE A 123 -5.18 -15.17 -13.60
N TRP A 124 -5.07 -14.44 -12.48
CA TRP A 124 -4.06 -14.72 -11.47
C TRP A 124 -4.22 -16.10 -10.83
N GLN A 125 -5.45 -16.52 -10.53
CA GLN A 125 -5.71 -17.87 -10.04
C GLN A 125 -5.28 -18.96 -11.04
N GLN A 126 -5.66 -18.81 -12.32
CA GLN A 126 -5.29 -19.76 -13.37
C GLN A 126 -3.77 -19.83 -13.58
N PHE A 127 -3.11 -18.67 -13.59
CA PHE A 127 -1.67 -18.58 -13.69
C PHE A 127 -0.98 -19.26 -12.50
N THR A 128 -1.45 -19.00 -11.28
CA THR A 128 -0.89 -19.58 -10.06
C THR A 128 -1.03 -21.10 -10.05
N ALA A 129 -2.20 -21.62 -10.43
CA ALA A 129 -2.45 -23.07 -10.52
C ALA A 129 -1.51 -23.77 -11.52
N LYS A 130 -1.17 -23.13 -12.64
CA LYS A 130 -0.32 -23.71 -13.69
C LYS A 130 1.18 -23.45 -13.49
N HIS A 131 1.52 -22.32 -12.86
CA HIS A 131 2.87 -21.78 -12.79
C HIS A 131 3.21 -21.22 -11.40
N GLN A 132 2.93 -21.99 -10.34
CA GLN A 132 3.14 -21.60 -8.94
C GLN A 132 4.47 -20.90 -8.68
N LYS A 133 5.61 -21.50 -9.07
CA LYS A 133 6.94 -20.90 -8.85
C LYS A 133 7.14 -19.55 -9.55
N CYS A 134 6.44 -19.32 -10.66
CA CYS A 134 6.46 -18.02 -11.32
C CYS A 134 5.55 -17.01 -10.61
N ALA A 135 4.39 -17.45 -10.12
CA ALA A 135 3.51 -16.62 -9.31
C ALA A 135 4.24 -16.16 -8.05
N ASP A 136 4.89 -17.07 -7.31
CA ASP A 136 5.66 -16.75 -6.10
C ASP A 136 6.76 -15.71 -6.40
N ALA A 137 7.51 -15.89 -7.50
CA ALA A 137 8.57 -14.97 -7.88
C ALA A 137 8.06 -13.58 -8.29
N LEU A 138 6.95 -13.53 -9.03
CA LEU A 138 6.31 -12.27 -9.43
C LEU A 138 5.67 -11.56 -8.23
N THR A 139 5.07 -12.30 -7.29
CA THR A 139 4.55 -11.75 -6.02
C THR A 139 5.68 -11.11 -5.23
N LEU A 140 6.80 -11.80 -5.03
CA LEU A 140 7.95 -11.23 -4.33
C LEU A 140 8.49 -9.98 -5.04
N GLN A 141 8.49 -9.96 -6.37
CA GLN A 141 8.87 -8.79 -7.15
C GLN A 141 7.88 -7.62 -6.97
N LEU A 142 6.57 -7.89 -6.95
CA LEU A 142 5.52 -6.88 -6.72
C LEU A 142 5.50 -6.37 -5.27
N ASP A 143 5.93 -7.21 -4.32
CA ASP A 143 6.17 -6.87 -2.92
C ASP A 143 7.42 -5.99 -2.75
N GLY A 144 8.16 -5.73 -3.83
CA GLY A 144 9.33 -4.84 -3.85
C GLY A 144 10.60 -5.49 -3.33
N LYS A 145 10.67 -6.82 -3.27
CA LYS A 145 11.88 -7.55 -2.84
C LYS A 145 13.03 -7.33 -3.83
N TYR A 146 14.24 -7.19 -3.29
CA TYR A 146 15.43 -7.08 -4.13
C TYR A 146 15.73 -8.42 -4.84
N ILE A 147 16.38 -8.36 -6.00
CA ILE A 147 16.70 -9.55 -6.81
C ILE A 147 17.45 -10.61 -5.99
N GLU A 148 18.33 -10.17 -5.07
CA GLU A 148 19.04 -11.05 -4.15
C GLU A 148 18.09 -11.78 -3.18
N GLU A 149 17.13 -11.08 -2.56
CA GLU A 149 16.13 -11.69 -1.67
C GLU A 149 15.25 -12.68 -2.43
N ILE A 150 14.84 -12.34 -3.66
CA ILE A 150 14.07 -13.23 -4.53
C ILE A 150 14.92 -14.45 -4.90
N ALA A 151 16.19 -14.26 -5.23
CA ALA A 151 17.09 -15.35 -5.58
C ALA A 151 17.28 -16.32 -4.40
N ASN A 152 17.50 -15.77 -3.20
CA ASN A 152 17.61 -16.55 -1.96
C ASN A 152 16.31 -17.30 -1.64
N ALA A 153 15.15 -16.63 -1.76
CA ALA A 153 13.84 -17.24 -1.52
C ALA A 153 13.53 -18.38 -2.51
N LEU A 154 14.00 -18.27 -3.76
CA LEU A 154 13.78 -19.26 -4.80
C LEU A 154 14.90 -20.31 -4.91
N GLY A 155 15.98 -20.19 -4.11
CA GLY A 155 17.15 -21.06 -4.19
C GLY A 155 17.89 -20.98 -5.53
N ARG A 156 18.00 -19.76 -6.11
CA ARG A 156 18.61 -19.49 -7.42
C ARG A 156 19.74 -18.47 -7.32
N SER A 157 20.58 -18.40 -8.35
CA SER A 157 21.53 -17.28 -8.50
C SER A 157 20.82 -16.02 -8.97
N GLN A 158 21.37 -14.83 -8.68
CA GLN A 158 20.78 -13.56 -9.10
C GLN A 158 20.60 -13.48 -10.63
N THR A 159 21.58 -13.97 -11.39
CA THR A 159 21.51 -14.04 -12.86
C THR A 159 20.43 -15.00 -13.36
N ALA A 160 20.25 -16.15 -12.70
CA ALA A 160 19.17 -17.06 -13.05
C ALA A 160 17.79 -16.49 -12.67
N THR A 161 17.71 -15.70 -11.59
CA THR A 161 16.48 -15.04 -11.13
C THR A 161 16.01 -13.98 -12.11
N THR A 162 16.91 -13.17 -12.68
CA THR A 162 16.52 -12.16 -13.69
C THR A 162 15.97 -12.80 -14.97
N THR A 163 16.62 -13.86 -15.46
CA THR A 163 16.12 -14.65 -16.59
C THR A 163 14.78 -15.30 -16.26
N PHE A 164 14.64 -15.90 -15.07
CA PHE A 164 13.41 -16.53 -14.63
C PHE A 164 12.24 -15.53 -14.53
N LEU A 165 12.45 -14.34 -13.96
CA LEU A 165 11.43 -13.28 -13.92
C LEU A 165 11.04 -12.80 -15.31
N SER A 166 11.99 -12.75 -16.26
CA SER A 166 11.70 -12.46 -17.67
C SER A 166 10.78 -13.51 -18.30
N GLU A 167 11.05 -14.79 -18.06
CA GLU A 167 10.19 -15.88 -18.53
C GLU A 167 8.80 -15.87 -17.87
N CYS A 168 8.73 -15.61 -16.57
CA CYS A 168 7.45 -15.55 -15.85
C CYS A 168 6.56 -14.42 -16.36
N ARG A 169 7.13 -13.24 -16.67
CA ARG A 169 6.40 -12.13 -17.31
C ARG A 169 5.87 -12.50 -18.70
N LYS A 170 6.66 -13.21 -19.51
CA LYS A 170 6.21 -13.69 -20.83
C LYS A 170 5.04 -14.67 -20.70
N LYS A 171 5.07 -15.57 -19.72
CA LYS A 171 3.99 -16.52 -19.46
C LYS A 171 2.71 -15.81 -19.01
N LEU A 172 2.81 -14.86 -18.08
CA LEU A 172 1.66 -14.06 -17.64
C LEU A 172 1.05 -13.26 -18.81
N LYS A 173 1.89 -12.63 -19.65
CA LYS A 173 1.45 -11.90 -20.84
C LYS A 173 0.70 -12.79 -21.84
N SER A 174 1.12 -14.04 -22.03
CA SER A 174 0.45 -14.96 -22.96
C SER A 174 -0.97 -15.34 -22.51
N LEU A 175 -1.24 -15.39 -21.20
CA LEU A 175 -2.59 -15.60 -20.67
C LEU A 175 -3.49 -14.37 -20.83
N TRP A 176 -2.88 -13.18 -20.79
CA TRP A 176 -3.56 -11.91 -21.03
C TRP A 176 -3.96 -11.71 -22.50
N GLN A 177 -3.27 -12.35 -23.45
CA GLN A 177 -3.58 -12.29 -24.89
C GLN A 177 -4.61 -13.34 -25.36
N LEU A 178 -5.07 -14.22 -24.46
CA LEU A 178 -6.07 -15.25 -24.75
C LEU A 178 -7.50 -14.83 -24.36
N ILE A 179 -7.65 -13.61 -23.83
CA ILE A 179 -8.90 -12.94 -23.46
C ILE A 179 -9.09 -11.79 -24.44
#